data_AF-A0A9Q1R5U5-F1
#
_entry.id   AF-A0A9Q1R5U5-F1
#
_cell.length_a   1.000
_cell.length_b   1.000
_cell.length_c   1.000
_cell.angle_alpha   90.00
_cell.angle_beta   90.00
_cell.angle_gamma   90.00
#
_symmetry.space_group_name_H-M   'P 1'
#
loop_
_entity.id
_entity.type
_entity.pdbx_description
1 polymer ?
#
loop_
_entity_poly.entity_id
_entity_poly.type
_entity_poly.pdbx_seq_one_letter_code
_entity_poly.pdbx_strand_id
1 'polypeptide(L)'
;MEELLENVVSIYYLNGAMKNVEVLLDSCDGSIARFSRVKGDRGELRRILSNLLHNAVKFTSEGHVTLRAWARKPQSSNLAPNTRQRILVVEDNKVLLMICKAKVSKLGATTSTCENGEEALDLVHKGLIDQRDIEPSTPSPPFDYILMDCQMPEMDGFEATKCIREEEARYGI
;
A
#
# COMPACT_ATOMS: atom_id res chain seq x y z
N MET A 1 16.60 -14.70 2.93
CA MET A 1 15.28 -14.37 2.31
C MET A 1 14.63 -15.64 1.81
N GLU A 2 15.30 -16.41 0.95
CA GLU A 2 14.84 -17.73 0.47
C GLU A 2 14.35 -18.66 1.58
N GLU A 3 15.21 -18.94 2.56
CA GLU A 3 14.88 -19.74 3.75
C GLU A 3 13.66 -19.22 4.53
N LEU A 4 13.40 -17.90 4.54
CA LEU A 4 12.20 -17.35 5.18
C LEU A 4 10.95 -17.73 4.38
N LEU A 5 10.99 -17.59 3.06
CA LEU A 5 9.88 -17.91 2.17
C LEU A 5 9.55 -19.41 2.25
N GLU A 6 10.58 -20.26 2.19
CA GLU A 6 10.45 -21.72 2.33
C GLU A 6 9.81 -22.10 3.66
N ASN A 7 10.31 -21.55 4.77
CA ASN A 7 9.76 -21.83 6.10
C ASN A 7 8.30 -21.39 6.22
N VAL A 8 7.95 -20.23 5.68
CA VAL A 8 6.57 -19.73 5.72
C VAL A 8 5.65 -20.61 4.88
N VAL A 9 6.01 -20.94 3.63
CA VAL A 9 5.19 -21.80 2.77
C VAL A 9 5.04 -23.20 3.34
N SER A 10 6.11 -23.78 3.92
CA SER A 10 6.09 -25.11 4.52
C SER A 10 5.02 -25.25 5.63
N ILE A 11 4.82 -24.19 6.42
CA ILE A 11 3.77 -24.16 7.47
C ILE A 11 2.37 -24.24 6.84
N TYR A 12 2.15 -23.55 5.72
CA TYR A 12 0.85 -23.49 5.06
C TYR A 12 0.60 -24.62 4.06
N TYR A 13 1.64 -25.36 3.65
CA TYR A 13 1.51 -26.55 2.82
C TYR A 13 0.57 -27.58 3.47
N LEU A 14 0.81 -27.91 4.75
CA LEU A 14 -0.05 -28.85 5.49
C LEU A 14 -1.46 -28.27 5.71
N ASN A 15 -1.56 -26.97 6.01
CA ASN A 15 -2.84 -26.30 6.23
C ASN A 15 -3.72 -26.28 4.96
N GLY A 16 -3.12 -26.05 3.81
CA GLY A 16 -3.79 -26.10 2.51
C GLY A 16 -4.19 -27.53 2.15
N ALA A 17 -3.30 -28.51 2.35
CA ALA A 17 -3.57 -29.91 2.06
C ALA A 17 -4.82 -30.44 2.78
N MET A 18 -5.05 -30.03 4.05
CA MET A 18 -6.27 -30.37 4.79
C MET A 18 -7.56 -29.84 4.16
N LYS A 19 -7.47 -28.81 3.31
CA LYS A 19 -8.60 -28.18 2.60
C LYS A 19 -8.63 -28.50 1.10
N ASN A 20 -7.80 -29.44 0.63
CA ASN A 20 -7.62 -29.70 -0.80
C ASN A 20 -7.20 -28.43 -1.60
N VAL A 21 -6.39 -27.57 -0.95
CA VAL A 21 -5.79 -26.37 -1.55
C VAL A 21 -4.27 -26.54 -1.55
N GLU A 22 -3.65 -26.56 -2.72
CA GLU A 22 -2.20 -26.68 -2.82
C GLU A 22 -1.53 -25.34 -2.49
N VAL A 23 -0.47 -25.34 -1.68
CA VAL A 23 0.30 -24.12 -1.38
C VAL A 23 1.70 -24.26 -1.92
N LEU A 24 2.08 -23.38 -2.84
CA LEU A 24 3.30 -23.48 -3.63
C LEU A 24 4.21 -22.28 -3.39
N LEU A 25 5.52 -22.53 -3.39
CA LEU A 25 6.54 -21.50 -3.52
C LEU A 25 7.05 -21.52 -4.97
N ASP A 26 6.87 -20.40 -5.68
CA ASP A 26 7.44 -20.22 -7.00
C ASP A 26 8.69 -19.32 -6.89
N SER A 27 9.85 -19.94 -7.05
CA SER A 27 11.19 -19.33 -6.98
C SER A 27 11.48 -18.36 -8.12
N CYS A 28 10.55 -18.20 -9.07
CA CYS A 28 10.58 -17.24 -10.16
C CYS A 28 11.90 -17.30 -10.97
N ASP A 29 12.56 -16.16 -11.17
CA ASP A 29 13.78 -15.98 -11.98
C ASP A 29 15.09 -16.29 -11.21
N GLY A 30 15.00 -16.88 -10.02
CA GLY A 30 16.16 -17.13 -9.15
C GLY A 30 16.79 -15.86 -8.57
N SER A 31 16.15 -14.70 -8.72
CA SER A 31 16.69 -13.43 -8.23
C SER A 31 16.81 -13.39 -6.70
N ILE A 32 15.96 -14.10 -5.97
CA ILE A 32 16.03 -14.23 -4.51
C ILE A 32 17.33 -14.91 -4.07
N ALA A 33 17.71 -16.00 -4.73
CA ALA A 33 18.97 -16.69 -4.49
C ALA A 33 20.17 -15.82 -4.88
N ARG A 34 20.09 -15.14 -6.04
CA ARG A 34 21.11 -14.21 -6.53
C ARG A 34 21.35 -13.02 -5.61
N PHE A 35 20.29 -12.49 -4.99
CA PHE A 35 20.35 -11.36 -4.06
C PHE A 35 19.98 -11.81 -2.63
N SER A 36 20.68 -12.84 -2.15
CA SER A 36 20.39 -13.49 -0.87
C SER A 36 20.51 -12.58 0.37
N ARG A 37 21.32 -11.51 0.28
CA ARG A 37 21.53 -10.52 1.35
C ARG A 37 20.62 -9.30 1.14
N VAL A 38 19.44 -9.34 1.74
CA VAL A 38 18.48 -8.23 1.81
C VAL A 38 18.57 -7.51 3.15
N LYS A 39 18.36 -6.19 3.18
CA LYS A 39 18.24 -5.39 4.41
C LYS A 39 16.76 -5.16 4.72
N GLY A 40 16.31 -5.56 5.90
CA GLY A 40 14.92 -5.39 6.35
C GLY A 40 14.68 -6.13 7.67
N ASP A 41 13.47 -6.01 8.20
CA ASP A 41 13.05 -6.74 9.40
C ASP A 41 12.49 -8.12 9.00
N ARG A 42 13.23 -9.17 9.36
CA ARG A 42 12.86 -10.57 9.04
C ARG A 42 11.59 -10.99 9.79
N GLY A 43 11.39 -10.53 11.02
CA GLY A 43 10.24 -10.89 11.84
C GLY A 43 8.95 -10.27 11.29
N GLU A 44 9.03 -8.99 10.93
CA GLU A 44 7.89 -8.28 10.37
C GLU A 44 7.48 -8.81 9.00
N LEU A 45 8.45 -9.11 8.13
CA LEU A 45 8.17 -9.74 6.85
C LEU A 45 7.52 -11.12 7.01
N ARG A 46 7.99 -11.92 7.97
CA ARG A 46 7.37 -13.21 8.31
C ARG A 46 5.90 -13.03 8.71
N ARG A 47 5.63 -12.07 9.60
CA ARG A 47 4.28 -11.77 10.10
C ARG A 47 3.33 -11.42 8.97
N ILE A 48 3.76 -10.52 8.07
CA ILE A 48 2.98 -10.11 6.90
C ILE A 48 2.69 -11.32 6.00
N LEU A 49 3.72 -12.09 5.63
CA LEU A 49 3.55 -13.25 4.74
C LEU A 49 2.64 -14.33 5.35
N SER A 50 2.79 -14.61 6.65
CA SER A 50 1.93 -15.56 7.35
C SER A 50 0.46 -15.12 7.34
N ASN A 51 0.18 -13.84 7.60
CA ASN A 51 -1.19 -13.32 7.58
C ASN A 51 -1.82 -13.43 6.19
N LEU A 52 -1.06 -13.07 5.14
CA LEU A 52 -1.52 -13.17 3.76
C LEU A 52 -1.79 -14.61 3.34
N LEU A 53 -0.87 -15.54 3.61
CA LEU A 53 -1.08 -16.96 3.28
C LEU A 53 -2.21 -17.58 4.09
N HIS A 54 -2.34 -17.24 5.37
CA HIS A 54 -3.46 -17.70 6.19
C HIS A 54 -4.79 -17.28 5.57
N ASN A 55 -4.93 -16.01 5.18
CA ASN A 55 -6.13 -15.51 4.52
C ASN A 55 -6.36 -16.20 3.18
N ALA A 56 -5.32 -16.34 2.36
CA ALA A 56 -5.43 -17.00 1.06
C ALA A 56 -5.93 -18.45 1.20
N VAL A 57 -5.35 -19.24 2.10
CA VAL A 57 -5.80 -20.62 2.38
C VAL A 57 -7.18 -20.65 3.05
N LYS A 58 -7.54 -19.63 3.84
CA LYS A 58 -8.85 -19.54 4.49
C LYS A 58 -9.97 -19.37 3.47
N PHE A 59 -9.77 -18.49 2.48
CA PHE A 59 -10.80 -18.06 1.53
C PHE A 59 -10.74 -18.77 0.17
N THR A 60 -9.77 -19.66 -0.03
CA THR A 60 -9.70 -20.54 -1.21
C THR A 60 -10.38 -21.87 -0.86
N SER A 61 -11.40 -22.25 -1.62
CA SER A 61 -12.16 -23.51 -1.42
C SER A 61 -11.60 -24.69 -2.21
N GLU A 62 -10.94 -24.42 -3.34
CA GLU A 62 -10.31 -25.42 -4.21
C GLU A 62 -9.20 -24.76 -5.04
N GLY A 63 -8.28 -25.56 -5.58
CA GLY A 63 -7.18 -25.08 -6.42
C GLY A 63 -5.89 -24.87 -5.63
N HIS A 64 -5.21 -23.73 -5.83
CA HIS A 64 -3.91 -23.49 -5.23
C HIS A 64 -3.68 -22.02 -4.84
N VAL A 65 -2.72 -21.83 -3.92
CA VAL A 65 -2.17 -20.54 -3.50
C VAL A 65 -0.67 -20.55 -3.78
N THR A 66 -0.18 -19.64 -4.60
CA THR A 66 1.26 -19.53 -4.90
C THR A 66 1.86 -18.28 -4.29
N LEU A 67 2.92 -18.44 -3.48
CA LEU A 67 3.77 -17.34 -3.06
C LEU A 67 4.87 -17.13 -4.11
N ARG A 68 4.90 -15.94 -4.71
CA ARG A 68 5.92 -15.50 -5.66
C ARG A 68 6.74 -14.35 -5.09
N ALA A 69 8.05 -14.38 -5.30
CA ALA A 69 8.94 -13.33 -4.82
C ALA A 69 10.11 -13.09 -5.77
N TRP A 70 10.50 -11.82 -5.92
CA TRP A 70 11.66 -11.39 -6.69
C TRP A 70 12.52 -10.44 -5.85
N ALA A 71 13.82 -10.43 -6.08
CA ALA A 71 14.72 -9.42 -5.54
C ALA A 71 15.35 -8.63 -6.69
N ARG A 72 15.45 -7.31 -6.52
CA ARG A 72 16.15 -6.43 -7.46
C ARG A 72 17.14 -5.60 -6.66
N LYS A 73 18.31 -5.32 -7.25
CA LYS A 73 19.11 -4.21 -6.71
C LYS A 73 18.26 -2.96 -6.79
N PRO A 74 18.22 -2.12 -5.74
CA PRO A 74 17.61 -0.81 -5.86
C PRO A 74 18.33 -0.13 -7.02
N GLN A 75 17.61 0.08 -8.12
CA GLN A 75 18.09 1.01 -9.13
C GLN A 75 18.18 2.32 -8.39
N SER A 76 19.35 2.97 -8.44
CA SER A 76 19.44 4.39 -8.12
C SER A 76 18.54 5.06 -9.13
N SER A 77 17.26 5.18 -8.79
CA SER A 77 16.42 6.07 -9.51
C SER A 77 17.06 7.43 -9.28
N ASN A 78 17.52 8.06 -10.35
CA ASN A 78 17.48 9.51 -10.43
C ASN A 78 16.00 9.89 -10.39
N LEU A 79 15.31 9.60 -9.28
CA LEU A 79 14.20 10.42 -8.84
C LEU A 79 14.88 11.73 -8.52
N ALA A 80 15.05 12.58 -9.54
CA ALA A 80 15.07 14.00 -9.27
C ALA A 80 13.88 14.22 -8.32
N PRO A 81 14.08 14.81 -7.13
CA PRO A 81 13.02 14.97 -6.15
C PRO A 81 11.81 15.52 -6.89
N ASN A 82 10.71 14.76 -6.92
CA ASN A 82 9.56 15.12 -7.74
C ASN A 82 8.79 16.19 -6.98
N THR A 83 9.35 17.41 -6.97
CA THR A 83 8.91 18.57 -6.18
C THR A 83 7.51 19.05 -6.50
N ARG A 84 6.89 18.50 -7.55
CA ARG A 84 5.55 18.85 -8.00
C ARG A 84 4.45 17.98 -7.40
N GLN A 85 4.75 16.77 -6.95
CA GLN A 85 3.70 15.85 -6.49
C GLN A 85 3.11 16.31 -5.14
N ARG A 86 1.79 16.42 -5.09
CA ARG A 86 0.99 16.72 -3.89
C ARG A 86 0.42 15.42 -3.35
N ILE A 87 0.90 14.98 -2.19
CA ILE A 87 0.52 13.71 -1.58
C ILE A 87 -0.18 13.97 -0.25
N LEU A 88 -1.36 13.40 -0.08
CA LEU A 88 -2.05 13.34 1.22
C LEU A 88 -1.73 12.01 1.89
N VAL A 89 -1.31 12.03 3.15
CA VAL A 89 -1.12 10.84 3.99
C VAL A 89 -2.15 10.84 5.10
N VAL A 90 -2.91 9.75 5.22
CA VAL A 90 -4.04 9.59 6.16
C VAL A 90 -3.78 8.37 7.03
N GLU A 91 -3.70 8.57 8.35
CA GLU A 91 -3.33 7.54 9.31
C GLU A 91 -3.71 7.97 10.73
N ASP A 92 -4.45 7.13 11.46
CA ASP A 92 -4.94 7.41 12.82
C ASP A 92 -3.87 7.20 13.89
N ASN A 93 -2.82 6.42 13.59
CA ASN A 93 -1.67 6.32 14.45
C ASN A 93 -0.63 7.42 14.19
N LYS A 94 -0.55 8.41 15.09
CA LYS A 94 0.40 9.54 15.03
C LYS A 94 1.86 9.16 14.75
N VAL A 95 2.32 8.01 15.26
CA VAL A 95 3.71 7.55 15.04
C VAL A 95 3.87 7.06 13.60
N LEU A 96 2.93 6.27 13.09
CA LEU A 96 2.95 5.81 11.70
C LEU A 96 2.79 6.99 10.74
N LEU A 97 1.91 7.95 11.06
CA LEU A 97 1.71 9.17 10.28
C LEU A 97 3.02 9.95 10.15
N MET A 98 3.74 10.14 11.26
CA MET A 98 5.05 10.82 11.25
C MET A 98 6.10 10.07 10.41
N ILE A 99 6.14 8.74 10.50
CA ILE A 99 7.06 7.91 9.72
C ILE A 99 6.74 8.00 8.23
N CYS A 100 5.46 7.90 7.85
CA CYS A 100 4.99 8.00 6.48
C CYS A 100 5.28 9.39 5.91
N LYS A 101 4.96 10.46 6.65
CA LYS A 101 5.29 11.83 6.28
C LYS A 101 6.79 11.99 6.01
N ALA A 102 7.65 11.54 6.93
CA ALA A 102 9.11 11.65 6.76
C ALA A 102 9.61 10.89 5.52
N LYS A 103 9.07 9.71 5.22
CA LYS A 103 9.41 8.94 4.02
C LYS A 103 8.96 9.65 2.75
N VAL A 104 7.71 10.14 2.70
CA VAL A 104 7.14 10.81 1.53
C VAL A 104 7.85 12.14 1.27
N SER A 105 8.09 12.95 2.29
CA SER A 105 8.82 14.22 2.15
C SER A 105 10.26 14.01 1.67
N LYS A 106 10.92 12.90 2.04
CA LYS A 106 12.26 12.55 1.54
C LYS A 106 12.28 12.25 0.03
N LEU A 107 11.14 11.88 -0.56
CA LEU A 107 11.01 11.69 -2.01
C LEU A 107 10.80 13.02 -2.77
N GLY A 108 10.73 14.15 -2.05
CA GLY A 108 10.59 15.48 -2.62
C GLY A 108 9.14 15.94 -2.82
N ALA A 109 8.14 15.13 -2.49
CA ALA A 109 6.73 15.50 -2.64
C ALA A 109 6.28 16.52 -1.58
N THR A 110 5.37 17.41 -1.98
CA THR A 110 4.63 18.26 -1.04
C THR A 110 3.63 17.36 -0.30
N THR A 111 3.75 17.28 1.02
CA THR A 111 3.00 16.31 1.83
C THR A 111 2.02 17.02 2.76
N SER A 112 0.73 16.70 2.63
CA SER A 112 -0.32 17.02 3.59
C SER A 112 -0.63 15.79 4.44
N THR A 113 -1.16 15.99 5.65
CA THR A 113 -1.44 14.89 6.59
C THR A 113 -2.75 15.13 7.34
N CYS A 114 -3.48 14.05 7.61
CA CYS A 114 -4.66 14.03 8.49
C CYS A 114 -4.77 12.68 9.22
N GLU A 115 -5.62 12.61 10.26
CA GLU A 115 -5.68 11.48 11.19
C GLU A 115 -6.88 10.54 11.00
N ASN A 116 -7.82 10.84 10.10
CA ASN A 116 -8.98 9.98 9.82
C ASN A 116 -9.58 10.22 8.42
N GLY A 117 -10.57 9.40 8.07
CA GLY A 117 -11.26 9.45 6.77
C GLY A 117 -12.08 10.72 6.54
N GLU A 118 -12.72 11.28 7.57
CA GLU A 118 -13.52 12.50 7.46
C GLU A 118 -12.64 13.72 7.15
N GLU A 119 -11.53 13.88 7.87
CA GLU A 119 -10.55 14.94 7.60
C GLU A 119 -9.94 14.82 6.20
N ALA A 120 -9.75 13.59 5.71
CA ALA A 120 -9.26 13.36 4.35
C ALA A 120 -10.26 13.84 3.30
N LEU A 121 -11.55 13.53 3.48
CA LEU A 121 -12.62 14.01 2.61
C LEU A 121 -12.73 15.53 2.63
N ASP A 122 -12.65 16.16 3.81
CA ASP A 122 -12.71 17.61 3.97
C ASP A 122 -11.55 18.32 3.25
N LEU A 123 -10.33 17.78 3.35
CA LEU A 123 -9.16 18.32 2.65
C LEU A 123 -9.30 18.22 1.13
N VAL A 124 -9.86 17.11 0.61
CA VAL A 124 -10.14 16.96 -0.81
C VAL A 124 -11.22 17.96 -1.24
N HIS A 125 -12.35 18.01 -0.52
CA HIS A 125 -13.45 18.92 -0.81
C HIS A 125 -12.99 20.39 -0.86
N LYS A 126 -12.22 20.82 0.14
CA LYS A 126 -11.63 22.17 0.17
C LYS A 126 -10.70 22.41 -1.02
N GLY A 127 -9.84 21.45 -1.33
CA GLY A 127 -8.91 21.56 -2.46
C GLY A 127 -9.59 21.60 -3.83
N LEU A 128 -10.78 20.99 -3.96
CA LEU A 128 -11.63 21.05 -5.15
C LEU A 128 -12.32 22.43 -5.29
N ILE A 129 -12.80 23.00 -4.17
CA ILE A 129 -13.40 24.34 -4.15
C ILE A 129 -12.35 25.41 -4.48
N ASP A 130 -11.17 25.37 -3.84
CA ASP A 130 -10.12 26.39 -4.02
C ASP A 130 -9.60 26.45 -5.47
N GLN A 131 -9.76 25.37 -6.25
CA GLN A 131 -9.36 25.30 -7.66
C GLN A 131 -10.44 25.79 -8.63
N ARG A 132 -11.67 26.03 -8.17
CA ARG A 132 -12.81 26.43 -9.01
C ARG A 132 -12.70 27.87 -9.54
N ASP A 133 -11.96 28.73 -8.83
CA ASP A 133 -11.75 30.14 -9.19
C ASP A 133 -10.59 30.35 -10.18
N ILE A 134 -9.83 29.30 -10.46
CA ILE A 134 -8.81 29.27 -11.50
C ILE A 134 -9.51 28.63 -12.70
N GLU A 135 -9.33 29.14 -13.93
CA GLU A 135 -9.78 28.44 -15.15
C GLU A 135 -8.66 27.50 -15.65
N PRO A 136 -8.44 26.30 -15.08
CA PRO A 136 -7.68 25.30 -15.80
C PRO A 136 -8.56 24.72 -16.89
N SER A 137 -7.98 24.51 -18.08
CA SER A 137 -8.63 23.86 -19.22
C SER A 137 -9.07 22.41 -18.96
N THR A 138 -8.77 21.86 -17.78
CA THR A 138 -9.05 20.48 -17.37
C THR A 138 -9.22 20.42 -15.86
N PRO A 139 -10.31 19.83 -15.34
CA PRO A 139 -10.46 19.53 -13.92
C PRO A 139 -9.30 18.66 -13.44
N SER A 140 -8.78 18.93 -12.25
CA SER A 140 -7.72 18.12 -11.66
C SER A 140 -7.94 17.93 -10.16
N PRO A 141 -7.60 16.75 -9.60
CA PRO A 141 -7.71 16.55 -8.17
C PRO A 141 -6.69 17.41 -7.39
N PRO A 142 -7.01 17.81 -6.15
CA PRO A 142 -6.09 18.57 -5.30
C PRO A 142 -4.83 17.81 -4.90
N PHE A 143 -4.90 16.49 -4.87
CA PHE A 143 -3.77 15.61 -4.61
C PHE A 143 -3.53 14.68 -5.80
N ASP A 144 -2.28 14.47 -6.16
CA ASP A 144 -1.91 13.49 -7.19
C ASP A 144 -2.04 12.06 -6.63
N TYR A 145 -1.78 11.91 -5.33
CA TYR A 145 -1.91 10.63 -4.61
C TYR A 145 -2.45 10.86 -3.20
N ILE A 146 -3.25 9.90 -2.74
CA ILE A 146 -3.69 9.77 -1.35
C ILE A 146 -3.20 8.41 -0.85
N LEU A 147 -2.39 8.42 0.20
CA LEU A 147 -1.92 7.23 0.90
C LEU A 147 -2.71 7.13 2.20
N MET A 148 -3.54 6.12 2.36
CA MET A 148 -4.51 6.05 3.46
C MET A 148 -4.53 4.67 4.10
N ASP A 149 -4.54 4.63 5.43
CA ASP A 149 -4.84 3.40 6.16
C ASP A 149 -6.28 2.95 5.84
N CYS A 150 -6.45 1.65 5.62
CA CYS A 150 -7.78 1.06 5.45
C CYS A 150 -8.57 1.04 6.76
N GLN A 151 -7.91 0.88 7.91
CA GLN A 151 -8.56 0.76 9.21
C GLN A 151 -8.32 2.02 10.02
N MET A 152 -9.34 2.87 10.12
CA MET A 152 -9.34 4.07 10.96
C MET A 152 -10.66 4.15 11.74
N PRO A 153 -10.69 4.82 12.91
CA PRO A 153 -11.92 5.09 13.64
C PRO A 153 -12.87 5.99 12.85
N GLU A 154 -14.17 5.92 13.20
CA GLU A 154 -15.26 6.76 12.67
C GLU A 154 -15.56 6.53 11.18
N MET A 155 -14.63 6.91 10.30
CA MET A 155 -14.69 6.65 8.86
C MET A 155 -13.44 5.89 8.42
N ASP A 156 -13.66 4.66 7.94
CA ASP A 156 -12.57 3.80 7.47
C ASP A 156 -12.05 4.24 6.08
N GLY A 157 -10.90 3.72 5.67
CA GLY A 157 -10.27 4.11 4.41
C GLY A 157 -11.07 3.69 3.17
N PHE A 158 -11.91 2.66 3.24
CA PHE A 158 -12.75 2.23 2.13
C PHE A 158 -13.92 3.21 1.94
N GLU A 159 -14.59 3.57 3.03
CA GLU A 159 -15.66 4.55 3.05
C GLU A 159 -15.15 5.94 2.62
N ALA A 160 -14.03 6.39 3.18
CA ALA A 160 -13.39 7.65 2.80
C ALA A 160 -13.05 7.69 1.30
N THR A 161 -12.47 6.61 0.76
CA THR A 161 -12.16 6.51 -0.68
C THR A 161 -13.42 6.64 -1.52
N LYS A 162 -14.52 5.97 -1.12
CA LYS A 162 -15.80 6.05 -1.83
C LYS A 162 -16.35 7.48 -1.85
N CYS A 163 -16.41 8.13 -0.69
CA CYS A 163 -16.90 9.51 -0.57
C CYS A 163 -16.03 10.49 -1.38
N ILE A 164 -14.70 10.33 -1.35
CA ILE A 164 -13.77 11.15 -2.15
C ILE A 164 -14.07 11.02 -3.64
N ARG A 165 -14.27 9.79 -4.15
CA ARG A 165 -14.59 9.58 -5.58
C ARG A 165 -15.94 10.14 -5.98
N GLU A 166 -16.95 10.03 -5.11
CA GLU A 166 -18.26 10.63 -5.34
C GLU A 166 -18.16 12.16 -5.38
N GLU A 167 -17.36 12.77 -4.51
CA GLU A 167 -17.14 14.21 -4.50
C GLU A 167 -16.35 14.67 -5.75
N GLU A 168 -15.24 14.02 -6.11
CA GLU A 168 -14.46 14.29 -7.32
C GLU A 168 -15.32 14.26 -8.60
N ALA A 169 -16.22 13.27 -8.71
CA ALA A 169 -17.12 13.14 -9.86
C ALA A 169 -18.04 14.36 -10.05
N ARG A 170 -18.42 15.06 -8.96
CA ARG A 170 -19.22 16.29 -9.02
C ARG A 170 -18.45 17.46 -9.64
N TYR A 171 -17.12 17.37 -9.68
CA TYR A 171 -16.22 18.34 -10.33
C TYR A 171 -15.70 17.85 -11.69
N GLY A 172 -16.15 16.69 -12.17
CA GLY A 172 -15.74 16.14 -13.47
C GLY A 172 -14.32 15.59 -13.49
N ILE A 173 -13.84 15.11 -12.33
CA ILE A 173 -12.55 14.42 -12.16
C ILE A 173 -12.77 12.90 -12.18
#